data_AF-A0A6B1BX41-F1
#
_entry.id   AF-A0A6B1BX41-F1
#
_cell.length_a   1.000
_cell.length_b   1.000
_cell.length_c   1.000
_cell.angle_alpha   90.00
_cell.angle_beta   90.00
_cell.angle_gamma   90.00
#
_symmetry.space_group_name_H-M   'P 1'
#
loop_
_entity.id
_entity.type
_entity.pdbx_description
1 polymer ?
#
loop_
_entity_poly.entity_id
_entity_poly.type
_entity_poly.pdbx_seq_one_letter_code
_entity_poly.pdbx_strand_id
1 'polypeptide(L)'
;MDGAEPEDEIASDWRVVADFLRSTSQALGEMPEVALAASGVGPAEIGSVPPAVLRYELFAELVSCKGVARLGDAAGAVARCCDSHVQVVPTAQELEWLISVAARVPLEDLAERNETSVRGIYRRIEKMWERLGVANQVQGIALAVQQGWIAPPPWGEAEARVTGSEN
;
A
#
# COMPACT_ATOMS: atom_id res chain seq x y z
N MET A 1 10.14 0.02 -19.51
CA MET A 1 8.67 0.08 -19.51
C MET A 1 8.26 -0.45 -18.16
N ASP A 2 7.93 0.47 -17.26
CA ASP A 2 7.46 0.19 -15.91
C ASP A 2 6.10 -0.51 -15.99
N GLY A 3 6.05 -1.76 -15.54
CA GLY A 3 4.80 -2.37 -15.12
C GLY A 3 4.68 -2.13 -13.63
N ALA A 4 3.95 -1.09 -13.23
CA ALA A 4 3.41 -1.06 -11.87
C ALA A 4 2.59 -2.34 -11.70
N GLU A 5 2.84 -3.07 -10.62
CA GLU A 5 2.10 -4.30 -10.39
C GLU A 5 0.62 -3.96 -10.23
N PRO A 6 -0.28 -4.75 -10.84
CA PRO A 6 -1.71 -4.43 -10.89
C PRO A 6 -2.31 -4.26 -9.50
N GLU A 7 -1.70 -4.82 -8.45
CA GLU A 7 -2.16 -4.70 -7.07
C GLU A 7 -1.87 -3.32 -6.44
N ASP A 8 -0.73 -2.71 -6.76
CA ASP A 8 -0.40 -1.34 -6.32
C ASP A 8 -1.25 -0.30 -7.07
N GLU A 9 -1.54 -0.56 -8.34
CA GLU A 9 -2.49 0.23 -9.13
C GLU A 9 -3.90 0.14 -8.53
N ILE A 10 -4.35 -1.07 -8.17
CA ILE A 10 -5.64 -1.29 -7.52
C ILE A 10 -5.70 -0.60 -6.14
N ALA A 11 -4.66 -0.67 -5.32
CA ALA A 11 -4.61 0.01 -4.02
C ALA A 11 -4.64 1.55 -4.17
N SER A 12 -3.92 2.08 -5.16
CA SER A 12 -3.95 3.49 -5.53
C SER A 12 -5.34 3.92 -6.00
N ASP A 13 -5.99 3.11 -6.84
CA ASP A 13 -7.35 3.35 -7.34
C ASP A 13 -8.37 3.35 -6.19
N TRP A 14 -8.26 2.42 -5.23
CA TRP A 14 -9.12 2.39 -4.04
C TRP A 14 -8.90 3.60 -3.11
N ARG A 15 -7.68 4.12 -3.02
CA ARG A 15 -7.41 5.36 -2.30
C ARG A 15 -8.07 6.57 -2.97
N VAL A 16 -8.02 6.66 -4.30
CA VAL A 16 -8.73 7.68 -5.08
C VAL A 16 -10.24 7.59 -4.83
N VAL A 17 -10.81 6.39 -4.80
CA VAL A 17 -12.22 6.15 -4.47
C VAL A 17 -12.54 6.61 -3.05
N ALA A 18 -11.72 6.26 -2.05
CA ALA A 18 -11.93 6.68 -0.67
C ALA A 18 -11.90 8.22 -0.52
N ASP A 19 -10.97 8.89 -1.19
CA ASP A 19 -10.84 10.35 -1.17
C ASP A 19 -12.01 11.04 -1.89
N PHE A 20 -12.45 10.50 -3.03
CA PHE A 20 -13.64 10.99 -3.73
C PHE A 20 -14.90 10.88 -2.85
N LEU A 21 -15.13 9.73 -2.21
CA LEU A 21 -16.29 9.50 -1.33
C LEU A 21 -16.25 10.43 -0.11
N ARG A 22 -15.06 10.66 0.48
CA ARG A 22 -14.87 11.58 1.61
C ARG A 22 -15.10 13.04 1.21
N SER A 23 -14.51 13.48 0.10
CA SER A 23 -14.68 14.84 -0.41
C SER A 23 -16.15 15.13 -0.74
N THR A 24 -16.82 14.16 -1.38
CA THR A 24 -18.25 14.26 -1.72
C THR A 24 -19.11 14.31 -0.46
N SER A 25 -18.83 13.50 0.57
CA SER A 25 -19.60 13.53 1.83
C SER A 25 -19.43 14.87 2.56
N GLN A 26 -18.21 15.41 2.60
CA GLN A 26 -17.94 16.74 3.17
C GLN A 26 -18.71 17.83 2.44
N ALA A 27 -18.60 17.89 1.11
CA ALA A 27 -19.29 18.90 0.29
C ALA A 27 -20.81 18.83 0.43
N LEU A 28 -21.39 17.63 0.52
CA LEU A 28 -22.83 17.45 0.74
C LEU A 28 -23.26 17.85 2.16
N GLY A 29 -22.41 17.64 3.17
CA GLY A 29 -22.66 18.06 4.55
C GLY A 29 -22.65 19.58 4.74
N GLU A 30 -21.95 20.32 3.87
CA GLU A 30 -21.92 21.78 3.87
C GLU A 30 -23.16 22.41 3.21
N MET A 31 -24.02 21.61 2.59
CA MET A 31 -25.27 22.09 1.98
C MET A 31 -26.33 22.39 3.06
N PRO A 32 -26.93 23.61 3.09
CA PRO A 32 -27.87 24.02 4.13
C PRO A 32 -29.11 23.12 4.26
N GLU A 33 -29.56 22.52 3.16
CA GLU A 33 -30.74 21.66 3.07
C GLU A 33 -30.53 20.30 3.78
N VAL A 34 -29.28 19.87 3.90
CA VAL A 34 -28.89 18.58 4.47
C VAL A 34 -28.79 18.67 6.01
N ALA A 35 -28.37 19.81 6.55
CA ALA A 35 -28.03 20.02 7.96
C ALA A 35 -29.19 19.91 8.99
N LEU A 36 -30.46 19.81 8.55
CA LEU A 36 -31.63 19.93 9.44
C LEU A 36 -32.27 18.61 9.92
N ALA A 37 -31.75 17.44 9.53
CA ALA A 37 -32.33 16.15 9.94
C ALA A 37 -31.37 15.33 10.81
N ALA A 38 -31.72 15.16 12.09
CA ALA A 38 -30.91 14.40 13.05
C ALA A 38 -31.34 12.92 13.20
N SER A 39 -30.29 12.09 13.24
CA SER A 39 -30.09 10.82 13.96
C SER A 39 -30.78 9.52 13.54
N GLY A 40 -29.91 8.55 13.24
CA GLY A 40 -30.13 7.12 13.49
C GLY A 40 -29.79 6.23 12.30
N VAL A 41 -28.50 5.92 12.05
CA VAL A 41 -28.11 4.88 11.08
C VAL A 41 -26.87 4.13 11.55
N GLY A 42 -26.94 2.80 11.49
CA GLY A 42 -25.84 1.88 11.78
C GLY A 42 -24.88 1.70 10.59
N PRO A 43 -23.82 0.88 10.76
CA PRO A 43 -22.70 0.81 9.83
C PRO A 43 -23.12 0.38 8.42
N ALA A 44 -22.52 1.00 7.41
CA ALA A 44 -22.69 0.61 6.01
C ALA A 44 -21.97 -0.73 5.74
N GLU A 45 -22.72 -1.76 5.37
CA GLU A 45 -22.16 -3.01 4.84
C GLU A 45 -21.85 -2.85 3.35
N ILE A 46 -20.61 -3.12 2.95
CA ILE A 46 -20.22 -3.18 1.54
C ILE A 46 -20.75 -4.49 0.97
N GLY A 47 -21.77 -4.41 0.11
CA GLY A 47 -22.31 -5.57 -0.59
C GLY A 47 -21.28 -6.19 -1.54
N SER A 48 -21.32 -7.52 -1.69
CA SER A 48 -20.33 -8.28 -2.48
C SER A 48 -20.50 -8.19 -4.01
N VAL A 49 -21.55 -7.50 -4.50
CA VAL A 49 -21.85 -7.41 -5.93
C VAL A 49 -22.21 -5.97 -6.30
N PRO A 50 -21.47 -5.32 -7.21
CA PRO A 50 -21.84 -4.00 -7.70
C PRO A 50 -23.17 -4.08 -8.47
N PRO A 51 -24.12 -3.17 -8.24
CA PRO A 51 -25.39 -3.17 -8.98
C PRO A 51 -25.13 -2.92 -10.47
N ALA A 52 -25.68 -3.80 -11.33
CA ALA A 52 -25.48 -3.75 -12.79
C ALA A 52 -26.07 -2.48 -13.46
N VAL A 53 -26.92 -1.74 -12.76
CA VAL A 53 -27.53 -0.50 -13.24
C VAL A 53 -27.41 0.56 -12.15
N LEU A 54 -26.90 1.73 -12.53
CA LEU A 54 -26.81 2.90 -11.69
C LEU A 54 -28.23 3.40 -11.37
N ARG A 55 -28.69 3.23 -10.13
CA ARG A 55 -30.02 3.66 -9.70
C ARG A 55 -29.96 5.11 -9.25
N TYR A 56 -30.37 6.04 -10.10
CA TYR A 56 -30.35 7.49 -9.82
C TYR A 56 -31.16 7.87 -8.58
N GLU A 57 -32.17 7.10 -8.22
CA GLU A 57 -32.97 7.30 -7.01
C GLU A 57 -32.11 7.12 -5.74
N LEU A 58 -31.13 6.22 -5.78
CA LEU A 58 -30.19 6.02 -4.67
C LEU A 58 -29.21 7.19 -4.54
N PHE A 59 -28.89 7.90 -5.62
CA PHE A 59 -28.07 9.12 -5.58
C PHE A 59 -28.85 10.30 -4.99
N ALA A 60 -30.14 10.40 -5.27
CA ALA A 60 -30.99 11.41 -4.63
C ALA A 60 -31.05 11.20 -3.10
N GLU A 61 -31.04 9.95 -2.63
CA GLU A 61 -30.95 9.63 -1.20
C GLU A 61 -29.60 10.02 -0.57
N LEU A 62 -28.53 10.18 -1.36
CA LEU A 62 -27.22 10.66 -0.89
C LEU A 62 -27.22 12.14 -0.53
N VAL A 63 -28.14 12.94 -1.10
CA VAL A 63 -28.34 14.37 -0.79
C VAL A 63 -29.22 14.53 0.46
N SER A 64 -29.07 13.62 1.42
CA SER A 64 -29.69 13.67 2.73
C SER A 64 -28.62 13.49 3.79
N CYS A 65 -28.86 13.99 5.00
CA CYS A 65 -27.91 13.88 6.12
C CYS A 65 -27.47 12.42 6.35
N LYS A 66 -28.43 11.49 6.18
CA LYS A 66 -28.24 10.05 6.24
C LYS A 66 -27.36 9.50 5.12
N GLY A 67 -27.58 9.98 3.90
CA GLY A 67 -26.79 9.62 2.73
C GLY A 67 -25.32 10.03 2.88
N VAL A 68 -25.09 11.24 3.37
CA VAL A 68 -23.76 11.79 3.67
C VAL A 68 -23.02 10.95 4.72
N ALA A 69 -23.68 10.62 5.83
CA ALA A 69 -23.08 9.80 6.88
C ALA A 69 -22.69 8.40 6.35
N ARG A 70 -23.59 7.75 5.59
CA ARG A 70 -23.32 6.46 4.95
C ARG A 70 -22.14 6.52 3.98
N LEU A 71 -22.00 7.62 3.25
CA LEU A 71 -20.89 7.83 2.32
C LEU A 71 -19.55 7.97 3.08
N GLY A 72 -19.55 8.68 4.21
CA GLY A 72 -18.41 8.76 5.11
C GLY A 72 -18.02 7.40 5.72
N ASP A 73 -19.00 6.62 6.18
CA ASP A 73 -18.77 5.27 6.70
C ASP A 73 -18.19 4.33 5.65
N ALA A 74 -18.69 4.39 4.41
CA ALA A 74 -18.18 3.65 3.28
C ALA A 74 -16.74 4.06 2.94
N ALA A 75 -16.42 5.36 2.93
CA ALA A 75 -15.06 5.84 2.75
C ALA A 75 -14.12 5.33 3.85
N GLY A 76 -14.58 5.31 5.10
CA GLY A 76 -13.84 4.76 6.23
C GLY A 76 -13.63 3.24 6.13
N ALA A 77 -14.63 2.50 5.61
CA ALA A 77 -14.50 1.07 5.38
C ALA A 77 -13.51 0.76 4.24
N VAL A 78 -13.55 1.51 3.13
CA VAL A 78 -12.57 1.40 2.04
C VAL A 78 -11.17 1.73 2.53
N ALA A 79 -11.00 2.82 3.29
CA ALA A 79 -9.70 3.19 3.87
C ALA A 79 -9.17 2.09 4.81
N ARG A 80 -10.02 1.57 5.70
CA ARG A 80 -9.63 0.43 6.56
C ARG A 80 -9.30 -0.82 5.75
N CYS A 81 -10.00 -1.12 4.66
CA CYS A 81 -9.65 -2.23 3.79
C CYS A 81 -8.27 -2.02 3.16
N CYS A 82 -7.96 -0.81 2.70
CA CYS A 82 -6.64 -0.43 2.20
C CYS A 82 -5.56 -0.55 3.29
N ASP A 83 -5.87 -0.14 4.54
CA ASP A 83 -4.94 -0.20 5.67
C ASP A 83 -4.83 -1.62 6.28
N SER A 84 -5.84 -2.46 6.10
CA SER A 84 -5.92 -3.84 6.61
C SER A 84 -5.25 -4.87 5.69
N HIS A 85 -4.74 -4.43 4.53
CA HIS A 85 -3.62 -5.12 3.91
C HIS A 85 -2.46 -5.04 4.89
N VAL A 86 -2.40 -6.09 5.72
CA VAL A 86 -1.48 -6.32 6.83
C VAL A 86 -0.16 -5.62 6.56
N GLN A 87 0.20 -4.66 7.42
CA GLN A 87 1.57 -4.18 7.49
C GLN A 87 2.44 -5.36 7.91
N VAL A 88 2.88 -6.15 6.93
CA VAL A 88 3.75 -7.30 7.14
C VAL A 88 5.13 -6.72 7.47
N VAL A 89 5.39 -6.59 8.77
CA VAL A 89 6.70 -6.17 9.25
C VAL A 89 7.67 -7.36 9.11
N PRO A 90 8.87 -7.17 8.53
CA PRO A 90 9.89 -8.19 8.52
C PRO A 90 10.41 -8.45 9.94
N THR A 91 10.68 -9.71 10.25
CA THR A 91 11.37 -10.09 11.47
C THR A 91 12.79 -9.52 11.48
N ALA A 92 13.43 -9.48 12.65
CA ALA A 92 14.82 -9.01 12.75
C ALA A 92 15.78 -9.78 11.81
N GLN A 93 15.55 -11.08 11.64
CA GLN A 93 16.34 -11.91 10.74
C GLN A 93 16.11 -11.57 9.26
N GLU A 94 14.85 -11.34 8.88
CA GLU A 94 14.50 -10.92 7.51
C GLU A 94 15.01 -9.52 7.20
N LEU A 95 15.02 -8.61 8.18
CA LEU A 95 15.66 -7.29 8.05
C LEU A 95 17.16 -7.43 7.80
N GLU A 96 17.85 -8.31 8.50
CA GLU A 96 19.28 -8.58 8.28
C GLU A 96 19.53 -9.10 6.84
N TRP A 97 18.68 -10.01 6.38
CA TRP A 97 18.76 -10.52 5.01
C TRP A 97 18.48 -9.41 3.99
N LEU A 98 17.46 -8.59 4.21
CA LEU A 98 17.13 -7.41 3.40
C LEU A 98 18.32 -6.44 3.29
N ILE A 99 18.97 -6.13 4.41
CA ILE A 99 20.17 -5.28 4.45
C ILE A 99 21.32 -5.92 3.67
N SER A 100 21.56 -7.22 3.88
CA SER A 100 22.64 -7.96 3.22
C SER A 100 22.43 -8.02 1.70
N VAL A 101 21.19 -8.24 1.28
CA VAL A 101 20.79 -8.28 -0.13
C VAL A 101 20.88 -6.89 -0.77
N ALA A 102 20.45 -5.84 -0.06
CA ALA A 102 20.60 -4.45 -0.51
C ALA A 102 22.07 -4.03 -0.64
N ALA A 103 22.93 -4.53 0.26
CA ALA A 103 24.38 -4.32 0.22
C ALA A 103 25.11 -5.22 -0.79
N ARG A 104 24.38 -6.06 -1.55
CA ARG A 104 24.95 -7.02 -2.52
C ARG A 104 25.96 -7.99 -1.91
N VAL A 105 25.75 -8.39 -0.66
CA VAL A 105 26.53 -9.45 -0.02
C VAL A 105 26.31 -10.77 -0.78
N PRO A 106 27.37 -11.55 -1.07
CA PRO A 106 27.24 -12.86 -1.70
C PRO A 106 26.31 -13.79 -0.92
N LEU A 107 25.48 -14.57 -1.62
CA LEU A 107 24.55 -15.49 -0.97
C LEU A 107 25.27 -16.64 -0.26
N GLU A 108 26.49 -16.96 -0.69
CA GLU A 108 27.40 -17.91 -0.04
C GLU A 108 27.73 -17.46 1.38
N ASP A 109 28.16 -16.20 1.54
CA ASP A 109 28.49 -15.60 2.84
C ASP A 109 27.25 -15.54 3.73
N LEU A 110 26.09 -15.21 3.14
CA LEU A 110 24.82 -15.18 3.87
C LEU A 110 24.41 -16.58 4.34
N ALA A 111 24.64 -17.60 3.51
CA ALA A 111 24.35 -18.99 3.84
C ALA A 111 25.25 -19.52 4.95
N GLU A 112 26.55 -19.20 4.92
CA GLU A 112 27.50 -19.54 5.96
C GLU A 112 27.10 -18.93 7.31
N ARG A 113 26.78 -17.63 7.35
CA ARG A 113 26.33 -16.94 8.57
C ARG A 113 25.04 -17.49 9.17
N ASN A 114 24.19 -18.07 8.33
CA ASN A 114 22.89 -18.63 8.73
C ASN A 114 22.92 -20.16 8.90
N GLU A 115 24.11 -20.77 8.90
CA GLU A 115 24.33 -22.21 9.05
C GLU A 115 23.45 -23.04 8.10
N THR A 116 23.30 -22.58 6.86
CA THR A 116 22.41 -23.20 5.89
C THR A 116 23.04 -23.28 4.50
N SER A 117 22.38 -23.97 3.58
CA SER A 117 22.83 -24.03 2.19
C SER A 117 22.41 -22.77 1.43
N VAL A 118 23.14 -22.41 0.38
CA VAL A 118 22.79 -21.30 -0.53
C VAL A 118 21.35 -21.45 -1.05
N ARG A 119 20.97 -22.67 -1.44
CA ARG A 119 19.59 -22.99 -1.88
C ARG A 119 18.55 -22.81 -0.76
N GLY A 120 18.95 -23.05 0.49
CA GLY A 120 18.12 -22.82 1.67
C GLY A 120 17.86 -21.33 1.90
N ILE A 121 18.90 -20.50 1.80
CA ILE A 121 18.77 -19.04 1.84
C ILE A 121 17.87 -18.54 0.72
N TYR A 122 18.08 -18.99 -0.52
CA TYR A 122 17.26 -18.57 -1.64
C TYR A 122 15.76 -18.80 -1.39
N ARG A 123 15.40 -19.99 -0.92
CA ARG A 123 14.00 -20.32 -0.57
C ARG A 123 13.45 -19.49 0.59
N ARG A 124 14.28 -19.14 1.57
CA ARG A 124 13.84 -18.30 2.71
C ARG A 124 13.59 -16.86 2.26
N ILE A 125 14.46 -16.33 1.42
CA ILE A 125 14.32 -15.01 0.81
C ILE A 125 13.09 -14.97 -0.10
N GLU A 126 12.87 -15.99 -0.92
CA GLU A 126 11.68 -16.12 -1.78
C GLU A 126 10.39 -16.12 -0.96
N LYS A 127 10.32 -16.91 0.12
CA LYS A 127 9.18 -16.88 1.05
C LYS A 127 8.98 -15.55 1.75
N MET A 128 10.07 -14.86 2.09
CA MET A 128 10.00 -13.52 2.65
C MET A 128 9.38 -12.55 1.62
N TRP A 129 9.75 -12.65 0.35
CA TRP A 129 9.14 -11.84 -0.73
C TRP A 129 7.66 -12.13 -0.92
N GLU A 130 7.27 -13.40 -0.98
CA GLU A 130 5.86 -13.82 -1.05
C GLU A 130 5.06 -13.24 0.13
N ARG A 131 5.63 -13.29 1.34
CA ARG A 131 4.98 -12.77 2.55
C ARG A 131 4.85 -11.24 2.53
N LEU A 132 5.86 -10.56 2.00
CA LEU A 132 5.87 -9.10 1.84
C LEU A 132 5.03 -8.63 0.64
N GLY A 133 4.50 -9.54 -0.17
CA GLY A 133 3.71 -9.21 -1.36
C GLY A 133 4.53 -8.58 -2.47
N VAL A 134 5.82 -8.92 -2.60
CA VAL A 134 6.69 -8.41 -3.66
C VAL A 134 7.12 -9.54 -4.60
N ALA A 135 7.14 -9.30 -5.91
CA ALA A 135 7.48 -10.34 -6.87
C ALA A 135 8.99 -10.56 -7.04
N ASN A 136 9.82 -9.57 -6.72
CA ASN A 136 11.27 -9.67 -6.90
C ASN A 136 12.10 -8.85 -5.90
N GLN A 137 13.41 -9.11 -5.90
CA GLN A 137 14.39 -8.46 -5.02
C GLN A 137 14.41 -6.92 -5.17
N VAL A 138 14.27 -6.40 -6.40
CA VAL A 138 14.34 -4.95 -6.64
C VAL A 138 13.15 -4.26 -5.99
N GLN A 139 11.94 -4.81 -6.17
CA GLN A 139 10.73 -4.35 -5.50
C GLN A 139 10.83 -4.51 -3.97
N GLY A 140 11.35 -5.63 -3.48
CA GLY A 140 11.55 -5.85 -2.05
C GLY A 140 12.46 -4.81 -1.40
N ILE A 141 13.56 -4.43 -2.07
CA ILE A 141 14.46 -3.36 -1.61
C ILE A 141 13.75 -2.00 -1.66
N ALA A 142 13.05 -1.69 -2.75
CA ALA A 142 12.33 -0.43 -2.89
C ALA A 142 11.26 -0.25 -1.79
N LEU A 143 10.48 -1.30 -1.53
CA LEU A 143 9.52 -1.37 -0.45
C LEU A 143 10.20 -1.13 0.91
N ALA A 144 11.32 -1.80 1.18
CA ALA A 144 12.02 -1.66 2.45
C ALA A 144 12.57 -0.24 2.69
N VAL A 145 12.99 0.47 1.63
CA VAL A 145 13.38 1.88 1.71
C VAL A 145 12.17 2.77 1.96
N GLN A 146 11.06 2.55 1.23
CA GLN A 146 9.83 3.34 1.37
C GLN A 146 9.22 3.21 2.76
N GLN A 147 9.27 2.01 3.35
CA GLN A 147 8.80 1.74 4.70
C GLN A 147 9.80 2.16 5.80
N GLY A 148 10.98 2.68 5.42
CA GLY A 148 12.01 3.14 6.36
C GLY A 148 12.70 2.01 7.14
N TRP A 149 12.61 0.77 6.66
CA TRP A 149 13.25 -0.40 7.28
C TRP A 149 14.75 -0.42 7.05
N ILE A 150 15.18 0.03 5.88
CA ILE A 150 16.59 0.17 5.51
C ILE A 150 16.82 1.59 4.99
N ALA A 151 18.00 2.14 5.27
CA ALA A 151 18.40 3.40 4.66
C ALA A 151 18.57 3.21 3.14
N PRO A 152 18.24 4.23 2.31
CA PRO A 152 18.59 4.18 0.90
C PRO A 152 20.11 3.95 0.78
N PRO A 153 20.54 2.96 -0.02
CA PRO A 153 21.95 2.78 -0.32
C PRO A 153 22.55 4.10 -0.83
N PRO A 154 23.87 4.32 -0.71
CA PRO A 154 24.52 5.50 -1.26
C PRO A 154 24.53 5.44 -2.79
N TRP A 155 23.39 5.67 -3.44
CA TRP A 155 23.23 5.69 -4.89
C TRP A 155 23.76 6.99 -5.52
N GLY A 156 24.22 7.96 -4.73
CA GLY A 156 24.61 9.30 -5.18
C GLY A 156 26.10 9.64 -5.19
N GLU A 157 26.99 8.81 -4.62
CA GLU A 157 28.43 9.17 -4.53
C GLU A 157 29.32 8.48 -5.56
N ALA A 158 28.80 7.49 -6.30
CA ALA A 158 29.57 6.78 -7.32
C ALA A 158 29.75 7.59 -8.62
N GLU A 159 28.83 8.52 -8.94
CA GLU A 159 28.95 9.35 -10.16
C GLU A 159 29.90 10.54 -9.99
N ALA A 160 30.25 10.94 -8.77
CA ALA A 160 31.14 12.08 -8.51
C ALA A 160 32.64 11.76 -8.62
N ARG A 161 33.03 10.49 -8.79
CA ARG A 161 34.45 10.07 -8.86
C ARG A 161 34.95 9.71 -10.27
N VAL A 162 34.10 9.75 -11.30
CA VAL A 162 34.49 9.38 -12.68
C VAL A 162 34.72 10.59 -13.60
N THR A 163 34.30 11.80 -13.22
CA THR A 163 34.52 13.04 -14.01
C THR A 163 35.63 13.94 -13.47
N GLY A 164 36.61 13.36 -12.77
CA GLY A 164 37.75 14.08 -12.20
C GLY A 164 39.09 13.42 -12.55
N SER A 165 39.35 13.14 -13.82
CA SER A 165 40.69 12.79 -14.32
C SER A 165 40.90 13.37 -15.73
N GLU A 166 40.90 14.68 -15.83
CA GLU A 166 41.69 15.40 -16.84
C GLU A 166 42.77 16.21 -16.12
N ASN A 167 43.99 15.68 -16.15
CA ASN A 167 45.23 16.43 -16.35
C ASN A 167 46.38 15.47 -16.67
#